data_AF-A0A662R3Z0-F1
#
_entry.id   AF-A0A662R3Z0-F1
#
_cell.length_a   1.000
_cell.length_b   1.000
_cell.length_c   1.000
_cell.angle_alpha   90.00
_cell.angle_beta   90.00
_cell.angle_gamma   90.00
#
_symmetry.space_group_name_H-M   'P 1'
#
loop_
_entity.id
_entity.type
_entity.pdbx_description
1 polymer ?
#
loop_
_entity_poly.entity_id
_entity_poly.type
_entity_poly.pdbx_seq_one_letter_code
_entity_poly.pdbx_strand_id
1 'polypeptide(L)'
;MIRSDDPQIQRKLIEILHVIDERGSAVGARIISDILQERGYPLGERGVRYHLRILDERGLTRRQGYAGRVITELGKKELEDALVRDRIGFVLTRIEDMIYRTEFDPVSKKGRLIVNRSIIRREDLDDALELLRYLEQSEYGMGCRTRLIEDCVQDSHVEIATICSITCDGILLNAGIPVNTRYGGVLRIEDGCAVQYTDLIAYTGTSIDPMKIFLSRKMTSVLDIVGTGSGVALANIREVPASSQNASPKILDLAVETGIINRYEIGETD
;
A
#
# COMPACT_ATOMS: atom_id res chain seq x y z
N MET A 1 -13.12 25.62 -20.44
CA MET A 1 -12.25 24.43 -20.25
C MET A 1 -10.86 24.80 -20.76
N ILE A 2 -9.96 25.25 -19.88
CA ILE A 2 -8.51 25.31 -20.14
C ILE A 2 -7.91 24.51 -18.98
N ARG A 3 -7.55 23.26 -19.26
CA ARG A 3 -6.71 22.46 -18.36
C ARG A 3 -5.34 23.13 -18.38
N SER A 4 -4.86 23.59 -17.21
CA SER A 4 -3.45 23.94 -17.08
C SER A 4 -2.70 22.60 -16.97
N ASP A 5 -2.18 22.14 -18.11
CA ASP A 5 -1.39 20.91 -18.29
C ASP A 5 0.09 21.10 -17.86
N ASP A 6 0.38 22.02 -16.93
CA ASP A 6 1.72 22.18 -16.36
C ASP A 6 1.74 21.60 -14.94
N PRO A 7 2.35 20.39 -14.75
CA PRO A 7 2.47 19.74 -13.45
C PRO A 7 3.15 20.62 -12.39
N GLN A 8 4.05 21.52 -12.81
CA GLN A 8 4.78 22.41 -11.91
C GLN A 8 3.88 23.52 -11.37
N ILE A 9 2.93 24.01 -12.17
CA ILE A 9 1.91 24.98 -11.73
C ILE A 9 0.91 24.31 -10.80
N GLN A 10 0.49 23.06 -11.10
CA GLN A 10 -0.42 22.32 -10.23
C GLN A 10 0.18 22.08 -8.84
N ARG A 11 1.43 21.62 -8.74
CA ARG A 11 2.12 21.44 -7.46
C ARG A 11 2.16 22.71 -6.63
N LYS A 12 2.48 23.86 -7.26
CA LYS A 12 2.47 25.17 -6.58
C LYS A 12 1.08 25.57 -6.08
N LEU A 13 0.02 25.28 -6.84
CA LEU A 13 -1.35 25.57 -6.43
C LEU A 13 -1.78 24.72 -5.22
N ILE A 14 -1.45 23.43 -5.22
CA ILE A 14 -1.75 22.52 -4.10
C ILE A 14 -0.98 22.91 -2.85
N GLU A 15 0.31 23.22 -2.98
CA GLU A 15 1.11 23.66 -1.83
C GLU A 15 0.60 24.98 -1.23
N ILE A 16 0.20 25.95 -2.06
CA ILE A 16 -0.42 27.19 -1.57
C ILE A 16 -1.71 26.88 -0.79
N LEU A 17 -2.53 25.95 -1.31
CA LEU A 17 -3.77 25.55 -0.67
C LEU A 17 -3.51 24.87 0.69
N HIS A 18 -2.48 24.02 0.76
CA HIS A 18 -2.02 23.36 1.99
C HIS A 18 -1.56 24.36 3.06
N VAL A 19 -0.77 25.37 2.67
CA VAL A 19 -0.30 26.43 3.59
C VAL A 19 -1.47 27.24 4.17
N ILE A 20 -2.51 27.49 3.37
CA ILE A 20 -3.72 28.20 3.85
C ILE A 20 -4.52 27.33 4.82
N ASP A 21 -4.66 26.04 4.54
CA ASP A 21 -5.40 25.09 5.38
C ASP A 21 -4.72 24.89 6.75
N GLU A 22 -3.40 24.61 6.76
CA GLU A 22 -2.62 24.43 8.00
C GLU A 22 -2.70 25.61 8.96
N ARG A 23 -2.83 26.84 8.43
CA ARG A 23 -2.88 28.05 9.25
C ARG A 23 -4.24 28.27 9.91
N GLY A 24 -5.31 27.61 9.45
CA GLY A 24 -6.66 27.68 10.02
C GLY A 24 -7.30 29.09 10.06
N SER A 25 -6.67 30.09 9.44
CA SER A 25 -7.04 31.51 9.48
C SER A 25 -6.63 32.21 8.20
N ALA A 26 -7.09 33.44 7.97
CA ALA A 26 -6.79 34.17 6.74
C ALA A 26 -5.28 34.44 6.59
N VAL A 27 -4.70 34.02 5.45
CA VAL A 27 -3.25 34.17 5.20
C VAL A 27 -2.96 35.09 4.01
N GLY A 28 -2.03 36.01 4.19
CA GLY A 28 -1.56 36.95 3.17
C GLY A 28 -0.49 36.36 2.24
N ALA A 29 -0.38 36.92 1.03
CA ALA A 29 0.54 36.42 0.00
C ALA A 29 2.03 36.46 0.40
N ARG A 30 2.43 37.41 1.26
CA ARG A 30 3.81 37.49 1.78
C ARG A 30 4.15 36.29 2.66
N ILE A 31 3.30 36.00 3.65
CA ILE A 31 3.48 34.86 4.57
C ILE A 31 3.50 33.55 3.78
N ILE A 32 2.59 33.39 2.81
CA ILE A 32 2.58 32.21 1.93
C ILE A 32 3.89 32.11 1.15
N SER A 33 4.41 33.23 0.61
CA SER A 33 5.67 33.27 -0.13
C SER A 33 6.87 32.83 0.72
N ASP A 34 6.94 33.29 1.97
CA ASP A 34 8.03 32.97 2.89
C ASP A 34 8.02 31.46 3.22
N ILE A 35 6.86 30.91 3.56
CA ILE A 35 6.68 29.48 3.86
C ILE A 35 7.00 28.62 2.64
N LEU A 36 6.58 29.03 1.45
CA LEU A 36 6.88 28.30 0.22
C LEU A 36 8.38 28.25 -0.07
N GLN A 37 9.11 29.34 0.17
CA GLN A 37 10.55 29.36 0.00
C GLN A 37 11.25 28.43 1.00
N GLU A 38 10.80 28.40 2.26
CA GLU A 38 11.28 27.44 3.27
C GLU A 38 11.03 25.98 2.85
N ARG A 39 9.91 25.72 2.16
CA ARG A 39 9.55 24.40 1.61
C ARG A 39 10.20 24.09 0.26
N GLY A 40 11.13 24.92 -0.21
CA GLY A 40 11.88 24.68 -1.46
C GLY A 40 11.13 25.06 -2.74
N TYR A 41 10.05 25.83 -2.64
CA TYR A 41 9.36 26.41 -3.80
C TYR A 41 9.84 27.86 -4.04
N PRO A 42 10.64 28.13 -5.10
CA PRO A 42 11.16 29.47 -5.38
C PRO A 42 10.06 30.35 -6.00
N LEU A 43 9.11 30.78 -5.16
CA LEU A 43 7.96 31.58 -5.55
C LEU A 43 7.91 32.86 -4.71
N GLY A 44 8.03 34.01 -5.37
CA GLY A 44 7.91 35.32 -4.74
C GLY A 44 6.44 35.77 -4.57
N GLU A 45 6.22 36.78 -3.74
CA GLU A 45 4.88 37.28 -3.37
C GLU A 45 3.99 37.64 -4.58
N ARG A 46 4.57 38.18 -5.66
CA ARG A 46 3.84 38.47 -6.91
C ARG A 46 3.34 37.18 -7.58
N GLY A 47 4.15 36.13 -7.60
CA GLY A 47 3.78 34.81 -8.12
C GLY A 47 2.72 34.14 -7.26
N VAL A 48 2.83 34.25 -5.94
CA VAL A 48 1.79 33.79 -5.00
C VAL A 48 0.46 34.51 -5.27
N ARG A 49 0.46 35.84 -5.42
CA ARG A 49 -0.76 36.60 -5.77
C ARG A 49 -1.39 36.15 -7.08
N TYR A 50 -0.59 35.76 -8.07
CA TYR A 50 -1.09 35.20 -9.33
C TYR A 50 -1.81 33.88 -9.10
N HIS A 51 -1.20 32.93 -8.40
CA HIS A 51 -1.81 31.64 -8.10
C HIS A 51 -3.04 31.75 -7.18
N LEU A 52 -3.04 32.67 -6.22
CA LEU A 52 -4.20 32.96 -5.38
C LEU A 52 -5.40 33.45 -6.20
N ARG A 53 -5.19 34.20 -7.31
CA ARG A 53 -6.30 34.57 -8.20
C ARG A 53 -6.88 33.35 -8.89
N ILE A 54 -6.04 32.42 -9.32
CA ILE A 54 -6.49 31.16 -9.92
C ILE A 54 -7.30 30.33 -8.91
N LEU A 55 -6.84 30.24 -7.66
CA LEU A 55 -7.57 29.54 -6.60
C LEU A 55 -8.91 30.24 -6.26
N ASP A 56 -8.94 31.58 -6.24
CA ASP A 56 -10.16 32.37 -6.06
C ASP A 56 -11.15 32.13 -7.23
N GLU A 57 -10.67 32.14 -8.48
CA GLU A 57 -11.46 31.90 -9.70
C GLU A 57 -12.04 30.48 -9.77
N ARG A 58 -11.33 29.50 -9.20
CA ARG A 58 -11.79 28.12 -9.07
C ARG A 58 -12.69 27.90 -7.85
N GLY A 59 -12.91 28.94 -7.04
CA GLY A 59 -13.70 28.85 -5.81
C GLY A 59 -13.05 28.01 -4.71
N LEU A 60 -11.74 27.71 -4.80
CA LEU A 60 -11.01 26.92 -3.81
C LEU A 60 -10.62 27.77 -2.60
N THR A 61 -10.35 29.05 -2.82
CA THR A 61 -10.10 30.04 -1.76
C THR A 61 -11.09 31.19 -1.83
N ARG A 62 -11.26 31.90 -0.71
CA ARG A 62 -12.05 33.14 -0.65
C ARG A 62 -11.24 34.23 0.05
N ARG A 63 -11.35 35.46 -0.46
CA ARG A 63 -10.76 36.64 0.19
C ARG A 63 -11.52 37.05 1.44
N GLN A 64 -10.79 37.31 2.51
CA GLN A 64 -11.31 37.90 3.74
C GLN A 64 -10.63 39.26 3.98
N GLY A 65 -11.12 40.29 3.28
CA GLY A 65 -10.60 41.66 3.37
C GLY A 65 -9.09 41.76 3.17
N TYR A 66 -8.43 42.57 4.01
CA TYR A 66 -6.97 42.72 4.03
C TYR A 66 -6.24 41.59 4.76
N ALA A 67 -6.95 40.73 5.49
CA ALA A 67 -6.36 39.66 6.27
C ALA A 67 -5.78 38.53 5.41
N GLY A 68 -6.31 38.34 4.18
CA GLY A 68 -5.77 37.40 3.23
C GLY A 68 -6.83 36.49 2.61
N ARG A 69 -6.50 35.20 2.44
CA ARG A 69 -7.40 34.18 1.91
C ARG A 69 -7.64 33.10 2.95
N VAL A 70 -8.86 32.59 2.96
CA VAL A 70 -9.25 31.37 3.67
C VAL A 70 -9.57 30.30 2.64
N ILE A 71 -9.28 29.05 3.01
CA ILE A 71 -9.69 27.89 2.23
C ILE A 71 -11.21 27.71 2.33
N THR A 72 -11.84 27.27 1.24
CA THR A 72 -13.27 26.92 1.21
C THR A 72 -13.43 25.41 1.41
N GLU A 73 -14.66 24.93 1.64
CA GLU A 73 -14.92 23.48 1.67
C GLU A 73 -14.60 22.78 0.34
N LEU A 74 -14.81 23.45 -0.80
CA LEU A 74 -14.37 22.94 -2.11
C LEU A 74 -12.84 22.88 -2.19
N GLY A 75 -12.15 23.88 -1.64
CA GLY A 75 -10.69 23.89 -1.51
C GLY A 75 -10.16 22.74 -0.66
N LYS A 76 -10.78 22.48 0.50
CA LYS A 76 -10.39 21.36 1.36
C LYS A 76 -10.55 20.02 0.65
N LYS A 77 -11.68 19.83 -0.04
CA LYS A 77 -11.92 18.62 -0.83
C LYS A 77 -10.89 18.44 -1.95
N GLU A 78 -10.57 19.51 -2.68
CA GLU A 78 -9.54 19.47 -3.72
C GLU A 78 -8.15 19.19 -3.14
N LEU A 79 -7.84 19.72 -1.95
CA LEU A 79 -6.59 19.45 -1.24
C LEU A 79 -6.50 17.99 -0.82
N GLU A 80 -7.58 17.41 -0.27
CA GLU A 80 -7.66 15.99 0.05
C GLU A 80 -7.46 15.13 -1.20
N ASP A 81 -8.17 15.43 -2.30
CA ASP A 81 -8.05 14.70 -3.57
C ASP A 81 -6.63 14.83 -4.16
N ALA A 82 -6.00 15.99 -4.02
CA ALA A 82 -4.62 16.21 -4.46
C ALA A 82 -3.59 15.47 -3.61
N LEU A 83 -3.76 15.44 -2.29
CA LEU A 83 -2.93 14.63 -1.38
C LEU A 83 -3.07 13.14 -1.69
N VAL A 84 -4.28 12.67 -2.05
CA VAL A 84 -4.49 11.30 -2.53
C VAL A 84 -3.74 11.05 -3.84
N ARG A 85 -3.72 12.02 -4.76
CA ARG A 85 -2.94 11.94 -6.01
C ARG A 85 -1.42 11.98 -5.78
N ASP A 86 -0.92 12.79 -4.87
CA ASP A 86 0.52 12.83 -4.51
C ASP A 86 0.99 11.55 -3.80
N ARG A 87 0.06 10.83 -3.16
CA ARG A 87 0.29 9.49 -2.60
C ARG A 87 0.26 8.38 -3.65
N ILE A 88 -0.11 8.66 -4.91
CA ILE A 88 -0.07 7.64 -5.97
C ILE A 88 1.38 7.21 -6.16
N GLY A 89 1.66 5.92 -5.95
CA GLY A 89 3.01 5.35 -6.00
C GLY A 89 3.72 5.23 -4.64
N PHE A 90 3.24 5.88 -3.57
CA PHE A 90 3.82 5.70 -2.22
C PHE A 90 3.74 4.26 -1.74
N VAL A 91 2.67 3.54 -2.12
CA VAL A 91 2.50 2.12 -1.80
C VAL A 91 3.63 1.30 -2.44
N LEU A 92 3.89 1.50 -3.73
CA LEU A 92 4.97 0.82 -4.45
C LEU A 92 6.34 1.16 -3.86
N THR A 93 6.64 2.44 -3.64
CA THR A 93 7.92 2.86 -3.03
C THR A 93 8.12 2.24 -1.64
N ARG A 94 7.05 2.13 -0.84
CA ARG A 94 7.12 1.48 0.47
C ARG A 94 7.32 -0.03 0.33
N ILE A 95 6.69 -0.67 -0.65
CA ILE A 95 6.92 -2.08 -0.96
C ILE A 95 8.39 -2.29 -1.35
N GLU A 96 8.92 -1.47 -2.26
CA GLU A 96 10.33 -1.52 -2.70
C GLU A 96 11.31 -1.35 -1.54
N ASP A 97 11.09 -0.39 -0.62
CA ASP A 97 11.90 -0.23 0.59
C ASP A 97 11.84 -1.48 1.49
N MET A 98 10.66 -2.10 1.65
CA MET A 98 10.52 -3.35 2.41
C MET A 98 11.25 -4.52 1.75
N ILE A 99 11.17 -4.64 0.42
CA ILE A 99 11.90 -5.65 -0.35
C ILE A 99 13.41 -5.47 -0.11
N TYR A 100 13.92 -4.25 -0.25
CA TYR A 100 15.35 -3.94 -0.08
C TYR A 100 15.87 -4.22 1.33
N ARG A 101 15.02 -4.07 2.36
CA ARG A 101 15.36 -4.35 3.76
C ARG A 101 15.25 -5.82 4.17
N THR A 102 14.77 -6.68 3.27
CA THR A 102 14.63 -8.12 3.54
C THR A 102 15.97 -8.81 3.40
N GLU A 103 16.42 -9.48 4.46
CA GLU A 103 17.72 -10.15 4.53
C GLU A 103 17.57 -11.67 4.73
N PHE A 104 16.35 -12.18 4.70
CA PHE A 104 16.08 -13.58 4.95
C PHE A 104 16.72 -14.46 3.86
N ASP A 105 17.57 -15.39 4.28
CA ASP A 105 18.13 -16.45 3.47
C ASP A 105 17.39 -17.77 3.74
N PRO A 106 16.69 -18.34 2.74
CA PRO A 106 15.91 -19.56 2.93
C PRO A 106 16.77 -20.80 3.19
N VAL A 107 18.06 -20.80 2.84
CA VAL A 107 18.97 -21.94 3.09
C VAL A 107 19.37 -21.98 4.57
N SER A 108 19.91 -20.88 5.11
CA SER A 108 20.28 -20.81 6.53
C SER A 108 19.09 -20.57 7.48
N LYS A 109 17.92 -20.20 6.93
CA LYS A 109 16.69 -19.85 7.66
C LYS A 109 16.88 -18.70 8.65
N LYS A 110 17.73 -17.74 8.29
CA LYS A 110 18.08 -16.58 9.12
C LYS A 110 17.97 -15.29 8.33
N GLY A 111 17.80 -14.19 9.05
CA GLY A 111 17.73 -12.83 8.48
C GLY A 111 16.39 -12.16 8.77
N ARG A 112 16.29 -10.88 8.38
CA ARG A 112 15.10 -10.07 8.58
C ARG A 112 14.05 -10.37 7.51
N LEU A 113 12.81 -10.55 7.95
CA LEU A 113 11.64 -10.81 7.11
C LEU A 113 10.56 -9.76 7.37
N ILE A 114 9.62 -9.62 6.43
CA ILE A 114 8.50 -8.68 6.53
C ILE A 114 7.28 -9.41 7.07
N VAL A 115 6.61 -8.83 8.07
CA VAL A 115 5.39 -9.37 8.67
C VAL A 115 4.23 -8.39 8.57
N ASN A 116 3.02 -8.93 8.44
CA ASN A 116 1.79 -8.21 8.75
C ASN A 116 1.55 -8.30 10.26
N ARG A 117 1.03 -7.23 10.86
CA ARG A 117 0.72 -7.15 12.30
C ARG A 117 -0.78 -7.00 12.46
N SER A 118 -1.41 -7.93 13.17
CA SER A 118 -2.84 -7.90 13.49
C SER A 118 -3.00 -7.75 14.99
N ILE A 119 -3.77 -6.76 15.43
CA ILE A 119 -4.04 -6.49 16.84
C ILE A 119 -5.46 -6.96 17.14
N ILE A 120 -5.60 -7.87 18.12
CA ILE A 120 -6.89 -8.42 18.55
C ILE A 120 -7.05 -8.24 20.06
N ARG A 121 -8.29 -8.36 20.56
CA ARG A 121 -8.53 -8.36 22.01
C ARG A 121 -7.98 -9.66 22.59
N ARG A 122 -7.44 -9.59 23.80
CA ARG A 122 -6.86 -10.75 24.50
C ARG A 122 -7.88 -11.85 24.75
N GLU A 123 -9.15 -11.50 24.93
CA GLU A 123 -10.26 -12.46 25.08
C GLU A 123 -10.55 -13.29 23.82
N ASP A 124 -10.21 -12.77 22.63
CA ASP A 124 -10.41 -13.46 21.35
C ASP A 124 -9.19 -14.32 20.94
N LEU A 125 -8.14 -14.40 21.79
CA LEU A 125 -6.86 -15.02 21.44
C LEU A 125 -6.99 -16.53 21.22
N ASP A 126 -7.68 -17.25 22.10
CA ASP A 126 -7.79 -18.71 22.00
C ASP A 126 -8.52 -19.11 20.71
N ASP A 127 -9.64 -18.44 20.40
CA ASP A 127 -10.39 -18.63 19.16
C ASP A 127 -9.53 -18.31 17.92
N ALA A 128 -8.76 -17.21 17.96
CA ALA A 128 -7.87 -16.85 16.86
C ALA A 128 -6.76 -17.90 16.63
N LEU A 129 -6.18 -18.45 17.71
CA LEU A 129 -5.17 -19.50 17.61
C LEU A 129 -5.76 -20.83 17.12
N GLU A 130 -6.99 -21.17 17.48
CA GLU A 130 -7.70 -22.32 16.92
C GLU A 130 -7.92 -22.17 15.41
N LEU A 131 -8.37 -21.00 14.96
CA LEU A 131 -8.53 -20.71 13.54
C LEU A 131 -7.19 -20.79 12.78
N LEU A 132 -6.12 -20.21 13.33
CA LEU A 132 -4.80 -20.28 12.70
C LEU A 132 -4.29 -21.73 12.58
N ARG A 133 -4.49 -22.55 13.61
CA ARG A 133 -4.17 -24.00 13.56
C ARG A 133 -5.02 -24.72 12.51
N TYR A 134 -6.30 -24.39 12.40
CA TYR A 134 -7.19 -24.96 11.40
C TYR A 134 -6.73 -24.63 9.98
N LEU A 135 -6.31 -23.39 9.73
CA LEU A 135 -5.74 -22.96 8.46
C LEU A 135 -4.41 -23.68 8.14
N GLU A 136 -3.54 -23.87 9.14
CA GLU A 136 -2.25 -24.56 8.99
C GLU A 136 -2.40 -26.06 8.65
N GLN A 137 -3.49 -26.69 9.12
CA GLN A 137 -3.81 -28.08 8.83
C GLN A 137 -4.52 -28.29 7.48
N SER A 138 -4.86 -27.21 6.77
CA SER A 138 -5.55 -27.29 5.49
C SER A 138 -4.70 -27.98 4.42
N GLU A 139 -5.26 -28.98 3.74
CA GLU A 139 -4.64 -29.60 2.55
C GLU A 139 -4.55 -28.64 1.36
N TYR A 140 -5.31 -27.53 1.37
CA TYR A 140 -5.34 -26.53 0.32
C TYR A 140 -4.30 -25.40 0.51
N GLY A 141 -3.43 -25.51 1.53
CA GLY A 141 -2.30 -24.60 1.70
C GLY A 141 -2.71 -23.17 2.08
N MET A 142 -3.62 -23.01 3.05
CA MET A 142 -4.09 -21.71 3.53
C MET A 142 -3.42 -21.25 4.84
N GLY A 143 -2.49 -22.05 5.38
CA GLY A 143 -1.73 -21.74 6.58
C GLY A 143 -0.81 -20.54 6.42
N CYS A 144 -0.29 -19.99 7.52
CA CYS A 144 0.82 -19.06 7.46
C CYS A 144 1.65 -19.16 8.74
N ARG A 145 2.96 -18.94 8.64
CA ARG A 145 3.80 -18.86 9.84
C ARG A 145 3.40 -17.63 10.65
N THR A 146 3.10 -17.87 11.92
CA THR A 146 2.64 -16.85 12.84
C THR A 146 3.55 -16.73 14.05
N ARG A 147 3.56 -15.56 14.68
CA ARG A 147 4.23 -15.33 15.95
C ARG A 147 3.39 -14.38 16.80
N LEU A 148 3.17 -14.75 18.06
CA LEU A 148 2.61 -13.85 19.06
C LEU A 148 3.67 -12.83 19.49
N ILE A 149 3.26 -11.56 19.52
CA ILE A 149 4.06 -10.44 20.01
C ILE A 149 3.39 -9.97 21.29
N GLU A 150 3.91 -10.43 22.43
CA GLU A 150 3.33 -10.17 23.75
C GLU A 150 3.66 -8.76 24.29
N ASP A 151 4.55 -8.03 23.61
CA ASP A 151 5.02 -6.67 23.96
C ASP A 151 4.02 -5.56 23.54
N CYS A 152 2.74 -5.74 23.86
CA CYS A 152 1.69 -4.77 23.53
C CYS A 152 1.47 -3.75 24.65
N VAL A 153 1.33 -2.48 24.25
CA VAL A 153 1.26 -1.25 25.08
C VAL A 153 0.02 -1.18 26.00
N GLN A 154 -0.91 -2.14 25.91
CA GLN A 154 -2.15 -2.18 26.68
C GLN A 154 -2.53 -3.63 27.04
N ASP A 155 -2.78 -3.91 28.34
CA ASP A 155 -3.09 -5.24 28.88
C ASP A 155 -4.33 -5.94 28.28
N SER A 156 -5.14 -5.25 27.48
CA SER A 156 -6.37 -5.80 26.88
C SER A 156 -6.20 -6.34 25.45
N HIS A 157 -5.04 -6.12 24.82
CA HIS A 157 -4.81 -6.50 23.43
C HIS A 157 -3.55 -7.36 23.28
N VAL A 158 -3.56 -8.18 22.24
CA VAL A 158 -2.42 -8.99 21.82
C VAL A 158 -2.20 -8.81 20.34
N GLU A 159 -0.95 -8.96 19.93
CA GLU A 159 -0.58 -8.82 18.53
C GLU A 159 -0.10 -10.15 17.95
N ILE A 160 -0.59 -10.44 16.74
CA ILE A 160 -0.18 -11.58 15.94
C ILE A 160 0.55 -11.06 14.72
N ALA A 161 1.79 -11.48 14.55
CA ALA A 161 2.56 -11.29 13.33
C ALA A 161 2.39 -12.50 12.39
N THR A 162 2.12 -12.23 11.11
CA THR A 162 2.09 -13.25 10.04
C THR A 162 3.05 -12.87 8.93
N ILE A 163 3.75 -13.85 8.34
CA ILE A 163 4.72 -13.56 7.27
C ILE A 163 4.00 -12.92 6.07
N CYS A 164 4.58 -11.84 5.55
CA CYS A 164 4.09 -11.17 4.36
C CYS A 164 4.75 -11.73 3.10
N SER A 165 3.98 -11.88 2.01
CA SER A 165 4.49 -12.34 0.72
C SER A 165 5.57 -11.44 0.13
N ILE A 166 5.74 -10.21 0.62
CA ILE A 166 6.84 -9.30 0.25
C ILE A 166 8.21 -9.88 0.65
N THR A 167 8.24 -10.74 1.68
CA THR A 167 9.46 -11.47 2.03
C THR A 167 9.95 -12.33 0.86
N CYS A 168 9.03 -12.93 0.09
CA CYS A 168 9.36 -13.69 -1.11
C CYS A 168 10.04 -12.81 -2.18
N ASP A 169 9.61 -11.56 -2.30
CA ASP A 169 10.18 -10.60 -3.25
C ASP A 169 11.62 -10.23 -2.86
N GLY A 170 11.87 -10.09 -1.56
CA GLY A 170 13.22 -9.89 -1.01
C GLY A 170 14.14 -11.09 -1.25
N ILE A 171 13.63 -12.31 -1.07
CA ILE A 171 14.40 -13.54 -1.34
C ILE A 171 14.81 -13.61 -2.82
N LEU A 172 13.89 -13.33 -3.75
CA LEU A 172 14.19 -13.28 -5.18
C LEU A 172 15.21 -12.18 -5.50
N LEU A 173 15.06 -10.99 -4.92
CA LEU A 173 15.98 -9.89 -5.14
C LEU A 173 17.40 -10.22 -4.62
N ASN A 174 17.52 -10.84 -3.45
CA ASN A 174 18.79 -11.28 -2.89
C ASN A 174 19.50 -12.34 -3.74
N ALA A 175 18.74 -13.11 -4.51
CA ALA A 175 19.25 -14.05 -5.51
C ALA A 175 19.55 -13.39 -6.88
N GLY A 176 19.43 -12.07 -6.99
CA GLY A 176 19.70 -11.30 -8.20
C GLY A 176 18.54 -11.25 -9.19
N ILE A 177 17.32 -11.61 -8.78
CA ILE A 177 16.12 -11.58 -9.62
C ILE A 177 15.23 -10.42 -9.18
N PRO A 178 15.16 -9.31 -9.95
CA PRO A 178 14.27 -8.22 -9.63
C PRO A 178 12.81 -8.66 -9.80
N VAL A 179 11.93 -8.17 -8.92
CA VAL A 179 10.50 -8.48 -8.92
C VAL A 179 9.70 -7.21 -9.07
N ASN A 180 8.75 -7.20 -9.99
CA ASN A 180 7.80 -6.11 -10.15
C ASN A 180 6.42 -6.54 -9.62
N THR A 181 5.93 -5.83 -8.59
CA THR A 181 4.60 -6.09 -8.00
C THR A 181 3.54 -5.41 -8.85
N ARG A 182 2.80 -6.18 -9.65
CA ARG A 182 1.90 -5.62 -10.67
C ARG A 182 0.48 -5.42 -10.18
N TYR A 183 -0.13 -6.45 -9.61
CA TYR A 183 -1.52 -6.42 -9.20
C TYR A 183 -1.72 -7.10 -7.85
N GLY A 184 -2.63 -6.55 -7.05
CA GLY A 184 -3.32 -7.32 -6.01
C GLY A 184 -4.67 -7.74 -6.54
N GLY A 185 -5.12 -8.94 -6.18
CA GLY A 185 -6.31 -9.53 -6.77
C GLY A 185 -7.08 -10.45 -5.85
N VAL A 186 -8.31 -10.71 -6.28
CA VAL A 186 -9.24 -11.66 -5.69
C VAL A 186 -9.25 -12.89 -6.59
N LEU A 187 -8.75 -14.01 -6.07
CA LEU A 187 -8.55 -15.26 -6.80
C LEU A 187 -9.60 -16.29 -6.39
N ARG A 188 -10.35 -16.78 -7.37
CA ARG A 188 -11.25 -17.92 -7.20
C ARG A 188 -10.45 -19.22 -7.20
N ILE A 189 -10.76 -20.05 -6.21
CA ILE A 189 -10.21 -21.39 -6.03
C ILE A 189 -11.37 -22.37 -6.14
N GLU A 190 -11.21 -23.43 -6.93
CA GLU A 190 -12.17 -24.54 -7.06
C GLU A 190 -11.39 -25.85 -6.95
N ASP A 191 -11.85 -26.76 -6.09
CA ASP A 191 -11.20 -28.04 -5.80
C ASP A 191 -9.69 -27.92 -5.50
N GLY A 192 -9.29 -26.87 -4.78
CA GLY A 192 -7.90 -26.58 -4.43
C GLY A 192 -7.07 -25.97 -5.56
N CYS A 193 -7.64 -25.72 -6.74
CA CYS A 193 -6.95 -25.18 -7.90
C CYS A 193 -7.30 -23.69 -8.12
N ALA A 194 -6.29 -22.89 -8.46
CA ALA A 194 -6.50 -21.52 -8.89
C ALA A 194 -7.22 -21.50 -10.26
N VAL A 195 -8.36 -20.84 -10.35
CA VAL A 195 -9.19 -20.83 -11.57
C VAL A 195 -9.09 -19.50 -12.29
N GLN A 196 -9.41 -18.41 -11.59
CA GLN A 196 -9.51 -17.10 -12.21
C GLN A 196 -9.46 -15.96 -11.19
N TYR A 197 -8.81 -14.86 -11.55
CA TYR A 197 -8.98 -13.60 -10.84
C TYR A 197 -10.34 -12.97 -11.15
N THR A 198 -11.18 -12.75 -10.13
CA THR A 198 -12.46 -12.07 -10.29
C THR A 198 -12.30 -10.56 -10.29
N ASP A 199 -11.31 -10.06 -9.56
CA ASP A 199 -11.01 -8.64 -9.40
C ASP A 199 -9.50 -8.44 -9.37
N LEU A 200 -9.04 -7.36 -10.03
CA LEU A 200 -7.64 -6.96 -10.05
C LEU A 200 -7.53 -5.45 -9.87
N ILE A 201 -6.61 -5.02 -9.02
CA ILE A 201 -6.22 -3.63 -8.90
C ILE A 201 -4.71 -3.55 -9.10
N ALA A 202 -4.30 -2.75 -10.08
CA ALA A 202 -2.89 -2.49 -10.33
C ALA A 202 -2.29 -1.76 -9.13
N TYR A 203 -1.09 -2.14 -8.70
CA TYR A 203 -0.35 -1.35 -7.72
C TYR A 203 0.04 0.01 -8.31
N THR A 204 0.32 0.06 -9.61
CA THR A 204 0.59 1.31 -10.33
C THR A 204 -0.66 2.19 -10.34
N GLY A 205 -0.49 3.48 -10.04
CA GLY A 205 -1.61 4.42 -10.06
C GLY A 205 -2.50 4.40 -8.81
N THR A 206 -2.14 3.65 -7.76
CA THR A 206 -2.89 3.61 -6.49
C THR A 206 -2.14 4.30 -5.35
N SER A 207 -2.91 4.88 -4.44
CA SER A 207 -2.45 5.49 -3.19
C SER A 207 -2.75 4.63 -1.95
N ILE A 208 -3.48 3.54 -2.14
CA ILE A 208 -3.90 2.59 -1.11
C ILE A 208 -3.51 1.19 -1.59
N ASP A 209 -2.98 0.37 -0.68
CA ASP A 209 -2.66 -1.03 -0.95
C ASP A 209 -3.93 -1.79 -1.40
N PRO A 210 -3.95 -2.33 -2.63
CA PRO A 210 -5.02 -3.19 -3.16
C PRO A 210 -5.51 -4.25 -2.16
N MET A 211 -4.60 -4.90 -1.45
CA MET A 211 -4.95 -5.96 -0.51
C MET A 211 -5.80 -5.44 0.65
N LYS A 212 -5.52 -4.22 1.12
CA LYS A 212 -6.33 -3.56 2.15
C LYS A 212 -7.72 -3.20 1.65
N ILE A 213 -7.85 -2.84 0.37
CA ILE A 213 -9.16 -2.54 -0.24
C ILE A 213 -10.02 -3.80 -0.21
N PHE A 214 -9.50 -4.93 -0.68
CA PHE A 214 -10.26 -6.18 -0.70
C PHE A 214 -10.58 -6.72 0.70
N LEU A 215 -9.64 -6.66 1.63
CA LEU A 215 -9.87 -7.02 3.04
C LEU A 215 -10.97 -6.16 3.68
N SER A 216 -10.95 -4.85 3.44
CA SER A 216 -11.97 -3.93 4.00
C SER A 216 -13.38 -4.22 3.50
N ARG A 217 -13.49 -4.79 2.29
CA ARG A 217 -14.75 -5.20 1.67
C ARG A 217 -15.16 -6.63 2.00
N LYS A 218 -14.37 -7.36 2.80
CA LYS A 218 -14.61 -8.77 3.18
C LYS A 218 -14.85 -9.68 1.96
N MET A 219 -14.03 -9.53 0.91
CA MET A 219 -14.20 -10.24 -0.37
C MET A 219 -13.62 -11.66 -0.39
N THR A 220 -13.23 -12.22 0.75
CA THR A 220 -12.62 -13.56 0.84
C THR A 220 -13.53 -14.56 1.53
N SER A 221 -13.36 -15.84 1.20
CA SER A 221 -13.99 -16.98 1.84
C SER A 221 -12.96 -18.08 2.14
N VAL A 222 -11.87 -17.70 2.83
CA VAL A 222 -10.75 -18.61 3.14
C VAL A 222 -11.20 -19.84 3.94
N LEU A 223 -12.16 -19.69 4.85
CA LEU A 223 -12.70 -20.82 5.62
C LEU A 223 -13.46 -21.82 4.74
N ASP A 224 -14.17 -21.35 3.70
CA ASP A 224 -14.83 -22.23 2.73
C ASP A 224 -13.79 -23.00 1.93
N ILE A 225 -12.68 -22.34 1.53
CA ILE A 225 -11.56 -23.02 0.86
C ILE A 225 -11.01 -24.13 1.74
N VAL A 226 -10.79 -23.89 3.03
CA VAL A 226 -10.28 -24.93 3.94
C VAL A 226 -11.29 -26.07 4.13
N GLY A 227 -12.58 -25.77 4.17
CA GLY A 227 -13.63 -26.77 4.40
C GLY A 227 -14.05 -27.58 3.17
N THR A 228 -14.01 -26.99 1.97
CA THR A 228 -14.58 -27.58 0.75
C THR A 228 -13.65 -27.53 -0.46
N GLY A 229 -12.44 -26.95 -0.33
CA GLY A 229 -11.52 -26.73 -1.44
C GLY A 229 -11.92 -25.60 -2.38
N SER A 230 -13.04 -24.91 -2.12
CA SER A 230 -13.60 -23.93 -3.05
C SER A 230 -13.96 -22.63 -2.34
N GLY A 231 -13.70 -21.51 -3.00
CA GLY A 231 -13.98 -20.19 -2.47
C GLY A 231 -13.07 -19.13 -3.07
N VAL A 232 -12.77 -18.10 -2.28
CA VAL A 232 -12.07 -16.91 -2.77
C VAL A 232 -10.97 -16.48 -1.80
N ALA A 233 -9.75 -16.33 -2.30
CA ALA A 233 -8.59 -15.86 -1.56
C ALA A 233 -8.01 -14.59 -2.20
N LEU A 234 -7.14 -13.88 -1.49
CA LEU A 234 -6.36 -12.80 -2.09
C LEU A 234 -5.05 -13.33 -2.62
N ALA A 235 -4.65 -12.89 -3.81
CA ALA A 235 -3.39 -13.27 -4.43
C ALA A 235 -2.75 -12.07 -5.14
N ASN A 236 -1.43 -12.06 -5.21
CA ASN A 236 -0.65 -11.03 -5.88
C ASN A 236 -0.09 -11.57 -7.19
N ILE A 237 -0.13 -10.74 -8.23
CA ILE A 237 0.55 -11.00 -9.50
C ILE A 237 1.86 -10.23 -9.53
N ARG A 238 2.94 -10.96 -9.80
CA ARG A 238 4.30 -10.45 -9.90
C ARG A 238 4.89 -10.79 -11.25
N GLU A 239 5.76 -9.91 -11.71
CA GLU A 239 6.58 -10.15 -12.89
C GLU A 239 8.04 -10.26 -12.49
N VAL A 240 8.74 -11.20 -13.11
CA VAL A 240 10.20 -11.36 -13.06
C VAL A 240 10.74 -11.32 -14.49
N PRO A 241 12.03 -10.98 -14.70
CA PRO A 241 12.62 -11.04 -16.03
C PRO A 241 12.46 -12.41 -16.68
N ALA A 242 12.17 -12.45 -17.99
CA ALA A 242 12.08 -13.70 -18.75
C ALA A 242 13.37 -14.52 -18.68
N SER A 243 14.54 -13.86 -18.61
CA SER A 243 15.83 -14.52 -18.41
C SER A 243 15.94 -15.30 -17.09
N SER A 244 15.06 -15.03 -16.13
CA SER A 244 14.99 -15.69 -14.83
C SER A 244 13.96 -16.83 -14.76
N GLN A 245 13.30 -17.20 -15.87
CA GLN A 245 12.25 -18.22 -15.89
C GLN A 245 12.69 -19.56 -15.30
N ASN A 246 13.93 -19.99 -15.54
CA ASN A 246 14.48 -21.25 -15.00
C ASN A 246 15.04 -21.13 -13.58
N ALA A 247 15.39 -19.91 -13.14
CA ALA A 247 16.02 -19.67 -11.85
C ALA A 247 14.97 -19.34 -10.77
N SER A 248 13.90 -18.64 -11.12
CA SER A 248 12.86 -18.21 -10.18
C SER A 248 12.17 -19.39 -9.47
N PRO A 249 11.76 -20.46 -10.16
CA PRO A 249 11.12 -21.61 -9.51
C PRO A 249 12.00 -22.22 -8.41
N LYS A 250 13.30 -22.41 -8.66
CA LYS A 250 14.24 -22.98 -7.69
C LYS A 250 14.30 -22.19 -6.38
N ILE A 251 14.10 -20.88 -6.43
CA ILE A 251 14.11 -20.00 -5.26
C ILE A 251 12.74 -19.96 -4.61
N LEU A 252 11.68 -19.96 -5.42
CA LEU A 252 10.30 -19.99 -4.94
C LEU A 252 9.99 -21.31 -4.23
N ASP A 253 10.53 -22.43 -4.70
CA ASP A 253 10.46 -23.74 -4.04
C ASP A 253 11.04 -23.66 -2.62
N LEU A 254 12.20 -23.03 -2.45
CA LEU A 254 12.80 -22.80 -1.13
C LEU A 254 11.91 -21.88 -0.25
N ALA A 255 11.25 -20.89 -0.85
CA ALA A 255 10.30 -20.03 -0.13
C ALA A 255 9.04 -20.79 0.33
N VAL A 256 8.57 -21.77 -0.46
CA VAL A 256 7.49 -22.68 -0.09
C VAL A 256 7.93 -23.64 1.03
N GLU A 257 9.07 -24.30 0.88
CA GLU A 257 9.63 -25.21 1.89
C GLU A 257 9.89 -24.54 3.25
N THR A 258 10.25 -23.25 3.22
CA THR A 258 10.46 -22.45 4.43
C THR A 258 9.18 -21.81 4.97
N GLY A 259 8.03 -22.00 4.33
CA GLY A 259 6.73 -21.47 4.76
C GLY A 259 6.63 -19.95 4.67
N ILE A 260 7.38 -19.32 3.76
CA ILE A 260 7.27 -17.89 3.46
C ILE A 260 6.04 -17.61 2.59
N ILE A 261 5.78 -18.52 1.65
CA ILE A 261 4.57 -18.57 0.83
C ILE A 261 4.05 -20.01 0.83
N ASN A 262 2.77 -20.20 0.56
CA ASN A 262 2.19 -21.55 0.53
C ASN A 262 2.24 -22.17 -0.85
N ARG A 263 2.03 -21.35 -1.87
CA ARG A 263 1.95 -21.76 -3.28
C ARG A 263 2.31 -20.58 -4.17
N TYR A 264 2.84 -20.89 -5.34
CA TYR A 264 2.96 -19.97 -6.45
C TYR A 264 2.58 -20.70 -7.74
N GLU A 265 2.26 -19.91 -8.77
CA GLU A 265 2.17 -20.38 -10.15
C GLU A 265 3.03 -19.43 -11.00
N ILE A 266 3.74 -19.99 -11.98
CA ILE A 266 4.55 -19.22 -12.91
C ILE A 266 3.95 -19.34 -14.31
N GLY A 267 3.69 -18.20 -14.94
CA GLY A 267 3.25 -18.17 -16.34
C GLY A 267 4.37 -18.56 -17.28
N GLU A 268 4.00 -19.07 -18.46
CA GLU A 268 4.94 -19.31 -19.54
C GLU A 268 5.30 -17.99 -20.23
N THR A 269 6.53 -17.90 -20.75
CA THR A 269 6.96 -16.82 -21.64
C THR A 269 6.81 -17.28 -23.07
N ASP A 270 6.10 -16.51 -23.90
CA ASP A 270 6.02 -16.71 -25.35
C ASP A 270 7.36 -16.45 -26.06
#